data_AF-Q96WA0-F1
#
_entry.id   AF-Q96WA0-F1
#
_cell.length_a   1.000
_cell.length_b   1.000
_cell.length_c   1.000
_cell.angle_alpha   90.00
_cell.angle_beta   90.00
_cell.angle_gamma   90.00
#
_symmetry.space_group_name_H-M   'P 1'
#
loop_
_entity.id
_entity.type
_entity.pdbx_description
1 polymer ?
#
loop_
_entity_poly.entity_id
_entity_poly.type
_entity_poly.pdbx_seq_one_letter_code
_entity_poly.pdbx_strand_id
1 'polypeptide(L)' 'RLLLETVYEALESGGHRIDVLRGSNTAVYTGAMSVDYSDTVLRDLSTVPTYFGTGANRAIISNRISYFFDWHGPSMT' A
#
# COMPACT_ATOMS: atom_id res chain seq x y z
N ARG A 1 0.13 -7.22 0.48
CA ARG A 1 0.40 -7.97 -0.77
C ARG A 1 -0.86 -8.05 -1.61
N LEU A 2 -1.91 -8.75 -1.15
CA LEU A 2 -3.19 -8.87 -1.85
C LEU A 2 -3.75 -7.53 -2.33
N LEU A 3 -3.68 -6.48 -1.50
CA LEU A 3 -4.16 -5.16 -1.87
C LEU A 3 -3.54 -4.60 -3.17
N LEU A 4 -2.23 -4.82 -3.43
CA LEU A 4 -1.58 -4.34 -4.66
C LEU A 4 -2.10 -5.10 -5.89
N GLU A 5 -2.29 -6.42 -5.74
CA GLU A 5 -2.83 -7.29 -6.79
C GLU A 5 -4.29 -6.89 -7.10
N THR A 6 -5.13 -6.69 -6.07
CA THR A 6 -6.52 -6.26 -6.23
C THR A 6 -6.64 -4.87 -6.88
N VAL A 7 -5.76 -3.92 -6.54
CA VAL A 7 -5.76 -2.60 -7.17
C VAL A 7 -5.40 -2.72 -8.66
N TYR A 8 -4.41 -3.54 -8.99
CA TYR A 8 -4.04 -3.82 -10.39
C TYR A 8 -5.24 -4.42 -11.16
N GLU A 9 -5.87 -5.45 -10.62
CA GLU A 9 -7.03 -6.12 -11.22
C GLU A 9 -8.23 -5.16 -11.39
N ALA A 10 -8.46 -4.28 -10.41
CA ALA A 10 -9.52 -3.28 -10.47
C ALA A 10 -9.28 -2.25 -11.59
N LEU A 11 -8.04 -1.82 -11.79
CA LEU A 11 -7.68 -0.92 -12.90
C LEU A 11 -7.88 -1.60 -14.25
N GLU A 12 -7.43 -2.85 -14.39
CA GLU A 12 -7.57 -3.63 -15.62
C GLU A 12 -9.04 -3.88 -15.95
N SER A 13 -9.85 -4.28 -14.95
CA SER A 13 -11.29 -4.44 -15.09
C SER A 13 -12.02 -3.14 -15.43
N GLY A 14 -11.47 -1.99 -15.01
CA GLY A 14 -11.97 -0.66 -15.38
C GLY A 14 -11.54 -0.19 -16.78
N GLY A 15 -10.71 -0.97 -17.49
CA GLY A 15 -10.16 -0.60 -18.79
C GLY A 15 -9.08 0.48 -18.73
N HIS A 16 -8.54 0.77 -17.54
CA HIS A 16 -7.47 1.75 -17.37
C HIS A 16 -6.10 1.10 -17.55
N ARG A 17 -5.26 1.72 -18.39
CA ARG A 17 -3.85 1.30 -18.54
C ARG A 17 -3.02 1.99 -17.48
N ILE A 18 -2.22 1.21 -16.74
CA ILE A 18 -1.34 1.73 -15.68
C ILE A 18 -0.38 2.79 -16.23
N ASP A 19 0.17 2.57 -17.42
CA ASP A 19 1.12 3.50 -18.05
C ASP A 19 0.55 4.91 -18.27
N VAL A 20 -0.78 5.03 -18.43
CA VAL A 20 -1.45 6.33 -18.62
C VAL A 20 -1.62 7.07 -17.30
N LEU A 21 -1.65 6.33 -16.18
CA LEU A 21 -1.85 6.88 -14.84
C LEU A 21 -0.54 7.13 -14.09
N ARG A 22 0.61 6.69 -14.61
CA ARG A 22 1.92 7.00 -14.02
C ARG A 22 2.18 8.51 -14.07
N GLY A 23 2.69 9.07 -12.98
CA GLY A 23 2.94 10.50 -12.85
C GLY A 23 1.68 11.36 -12.61
N SER A 24 0.48 10.76 -12.54
CA SER A 24 -0.76 11.53 -12.38
C SER A 24 -1.05 11.88 -10.91
N ASN A 25 -1.97 12.82 -10.72
CA ASN A 25 -2.47 13.21 -9.39
C ASN A 25 -3.56 12.25 -8.85
N THR A 26 -3.45 10.95 -9.14
CA THR A 26 -4.37 9.94 -8.59
C THR A 26 -4.22 9.86 -7.08
N ALA A 27 -5.34 9.95 -6.36
CA ALA A 27 -5.38 9.83 -4.91
C ALA A 27 -5.63 8.38 -4.47
N VAL A 28 -5.07 7.98 -3.33
CA VAL A 28 -5.25 6.67 -2.71
C VAL A 28 -5.81 6.84 -1.30
N TYR A 29 -6.97 6.25 -1.07
CA TYR A 29 -7.59 6.17 0.25
C TYR A 29 -7.80 4.70 0.61
N THR A 30 -7.25 4.26 1.73
CA THR A 30 -7.37 2.85 2.15
C THR A 30 -7.95 2.76 3.56
N GLY A 31 -9.11 2.11 3.71
CA GLY A 31 -9.63 1.79 5.04
C GLY A 31 -8.99 0.51 5.58
N ALA A 32 -8.28 0.61 6.70
CA ALA A 32 -7.76 -0.56 7.42
C ALA A 32 -8.04 -0.42 8.92
N MET A 33 -8.73 -1.37 9.52
CA MET A 33 -9.01 -1.35 10.95
C MET A 33 -7.92 -2.09 11.74
N SER A 34 -7.59 -3.30 11.30
CA SER A 34 -6.69 -4.20 12.02
C SER A 34 -5.22 -4.04 11.64
N VAL A 35 -4.34 -4.28 12.61
CA VAL A 35 -2.87 -4.27 12.47
C VAL A 35 -2.24 -5.55 13.05
N ASP A 36 -2.98 -6.65 13.00
CA ASP A 36 -2.63 -7.91 13.67
C ASP A 36 -1.25 -8.43 13.25
N TYR A 37 -0.86 -8.20 11.99
CA TYR A 37 0.47 -8.57 11.49
C TYR A 37 1.58 -7.76 12.16
N SER A 38 1.40 -6.45 12.27
CA SER A 38 2.36 -5.55 12.91
C SER A 38 2.50 -5.89 14.39
N ASP A 39 1.38 -6.15 15.06
CA ASP A 39 1.36 -6.58 16.46
C ASP A 39 2.05 -7.94 16.64
N THR A 40 1.83 -8.89 15.73
CA THR A 40 2.46 -10.22 15.78
C THR A 40 3.98 -10.12 15.65
N VAL A 41 4.48 -9.31 14.73
CA VAL A 41 5.93 -9.12 14.53
C VAL A 41 6.58 -8.40 15.70
N LEU A 42 5.88 -7.45 16.34
CA LEU A 42 6.39 -6.71 17.50
C LEU A 42 6.38 -7.50 18.81
N ARG A 43 5.78 -8.70 18.84
CA ARG A 43 5.79 -9.56 20.04
C ARG A 43 7.19 -10.01 20.46
N ASP A 44 8.10 -10.17 19.50
CA ASP A 44 9.50 -10.50 19.77
C ASP A 44 10.44 -9.48 19.12
N LEU A 45 10.79 -8.48 19.92
CA LEU A 45 11.68 -7.37 19.52
C LEU A 45 13.05 -7.84 19.03
N SER A 46 13.51 -9.04 19.40
CA SER A 46 14.80 -9.58 18.95
C SER A 46 14.77 -10.11 17.51
N THR A 47 13.58 -10.38 16.98
CA THR A 47 13.35 -10.91 15.62
C THR A 47 12.77 -9.88 14.65
N VAL A 48 12.57 -8.65 15.11
CA VAL A 48 11.97 -7.59 14.27
C VAL A 48 12.87 -7.31 13.07
N PRO A 49 12.37 -7.46 11.83
CA PRO A 49 13.15 -7.18 10.64
C PRO A 49 13.52 -5.69 10.54
N THR A 50 14.71 -5.39 10.03
CA THR A 50 15.18 -4.00 9.81
C THR A 50 14.20 -3.16 8.96
N TYR A 51 13.51 -3.80 8.00
CA TYR A 51 12.55 -3.14 7.10
C TYR A 51 11.11 -3.13 7.61
N PHE A 52 10.87 -3.51 8.87
CA PHE A 52 9.53 -3.57 9.46
C PHE A 52 8.79 -2.22 9.36
N GLY A 53 9.47 -1.12 9.70
CA GLY A 53 8.86 0.22 9.68
C GLY A 53 8.31 0.62 8.30
N THR A 54 9.02 0.25 7.23
CA THR A 54 8.60 0.50 5.84
C THR A 54 7.71 -0.60 5.25
N GLY A 55 7.53 -1.72 5.96
CA GLY A 55 6.82 -2.90 5.46
C GLY A 55 5.45 -3.11 6.07
N ALA A 56 5.25 -2.71 7.33
CA ALA A 56 4.09 -3.09 8.14
C ALA A 56 3.40 -1.92 8.87
N ASN A 57 3.88 -0.69 8.73
CA ASN A 57 3.17 0.47 9.30
C ASN A 57 1.84 0.71 8.55
N ARG A 58 0.80 1.20 9.24
CA ARG A 58 -0.51 1.53 8.67
C ARG A 58 -0.39 2.50 7.49
N ALA A 59 0.41 3.56 7.63
CA ALA A 59 0.59 4.57 6.57
C ALA A 59 1.22 3.98 5.29
N ILE A 60 1.93 2.85 5.41
CA ILE A 60 2.57 2.18 4.29
C ILE A 60 1.56 1.46 3.40
N ILE A 61 0.35 1.15 3.91
CA ILE A 61 -0.68 0.46 3.12
C ILE A 61 -1.07 1.30 1.90
N SER A 62 -1.44 2.57 2.09
CA SER A 62 -1.74 3.50 0.99
C SER A 62 -0.47 3.95 0.28
N ASN A 63 0.58 4.31 1.01
CA ASN A 63 1.81 4.86 0.40
C ASN A 63 2.52 3.86 -0.52
N ARG A 64 2.43 2.54 -0.27
CA ARG A 64 3.00 1.55 -1.19
C ARG A 64 2.25 1.44 -2.50
N ILE A 65 0.93 1.68 -2.50
CA ILE A 65 0.15 1.74 -3.74
C ILE A 65 0.61 2.95 -4.54
N SER A 66 0.61 4.14 -3.92
CA SER A 66 1.03 5.38 -4.54
C SER A 66 2.47 5.28 -5.09
N TYR A 67 3.39 4.70 -4.31
CA TYR A 67 4.77 4.48 -4.73
C TYR A 67 4.91 3.47 -5.87
N PHE A 68 4.17 2.35 -5.85
CA PHE A 68 4.31 1.31 -6.87
C PHE A 68 3.73 1.74 -8.23
N PHE A 69 2.60 2.44 -8.22
CA PHE A 69 1.94 2.91 -9.45
C PHE A 69 2.38 4.31 -9.91
N ASP A 70 3.30 4.95 -9.18
CA ASP A 70 3.83 6.28 -9.47
C ASP A 70 2.73 7.37 -9.44
N TRP A 71 1.88 7.33 -8.42
CA TRP A 71 0.80 8.30 -8.22
C TRP A 71 1.20 9.37 -7.23
N HIS A 72 0.97 10.63 -7.59
CA HIS A 72 1.42 11.82 -6.86
C HIS A 72 0.28 12.54 -6.12
N GLY A 73 -0.93 11.99 -6.13
CA GLY A 73 -2.06 12.52 -5.36
C GLY A 73 -1.97 12.19 -3.86
N PRO A 74 -2.95 12.65 -3.07
CA PRO A 74 -3.04 12.35 -1.64
C PRO A 74 -3.08 10.84 -1.36
N SER A 75 -2.34 10.40 -0.34
CA SER A 75 -2.26 9.00 0.08
C SER A 75 -2.59 8.89 1.56
N MET A 76 -3.72 8.28 1.90
CA MET A 76 -4.27 8.26 3.26
C MET A 76 -4.76 6.86 3.67
N THR A 77 -4.58 6.52 4.95
CA THR A 77 -5.00 5.25 5.57
C THR A 77 -5.70 5.49 6.90
#